data_AF-A0A7J9S5X8-F1
#
_entry.id   AF-A0A7J9S5X8-F1
#
_cell.length_a   1.000
_cell.length_b   1.000
_cell.length_c   1.000
_cell.angle_alpha   90.00
_cell.angle_beta   90.00
_cell.angle_gamma   90.00
#
_symmetry.space_group_name_H-M   'P 1'
#
loop_
_entity.id
_entity.type
_entity.pdbx_description
1 polymer ?
#
loop_
_entity_poly.entity_id
_entity_poly.type
_entity_poly.pdbx_seq_one_letter_code
_entity_poly.pdbx_strand_id
1 'polypeptide(L)'
;MDLKTYKKYIRILILAVAILVSLAISTGNGYLAVLIVVIGIFTKMNLRKKLDEVIEDELLHKVAEKASYLTIQVVCLIFALLSVFLTAFKSYVPEYALIGTLLAYSALCLLFVNMLFRYIFSKKYGLI
;
A
#
# COMPACT_ATOMS: atom_id res chain seq x y z
N MET A 1 -17.54 -7.10 11.94
CA MET A 1 -17.57 -7.58 10.52
C MET A 1 -16.65 -8.79 10.37
N ASP A 2 -17.07 -9.85 9.66
CA ASP A 2 -16.22 -11.03 9.44
C ASP A 2 -15.01 -10.76 8.51
N LEU A 3 -13.90 -11.47 8.75
CA LEU A 3 -12.62 -11.33 8.05
C LEU A 3 -12.74 -11.61 6.55
N LYS A 4 -13.58 -12.58 6.13
CA LYS A 4 -13.81 -12.91 4.72
C LYS A 4 -14.44 -11.73 3.98
N THR A 5 -15.46 -11.14 4.60
CA THR A 5 -16.19 -9.98 4.08
C THR A 5 -15.29 -8.75 3.99
N TYR A 6 -14.48 -8.49 5.02
CA TYR A 6 -13.46 -7.43 5.00
C TYR A 6 -12.47 -7.57 3.84
N LYS A 7 -11.91 -8.78 3.64
CA LYS A 7 -10.98 -9.06 2.55
C LYS A 7 -11.60 -8.80 1.18
N LYS A 8 -12.90 -9.13 0.99
CA LYS A 8 -13.64 -8.83 -0.24
C LYS A 8 -13.76 -7.33 -0.49
N TYR A 9 -14.18 -6.56 0.52
CA TYR A 9 -14.29 -5.10 0.40
C TYR A 9 -12.95 -4.42 0.12
N ILE A 10 -11.86 -4.86 0.78
CA ILE A 10 -10.53 -4.32 0.51
C ILE A 10 -10.07 -4.58 -0.92
N ARG A 11 -10.31 -5.77 -1.48
CA ARG A 11 -9.94 -6.05 -2.89
C ARG A 11 -10.66 -5.12 -3.86
N ILE A 12 -11.96 -4.91 -3.65
CA ILE A 12 -12.76 -4.00 -4.48
C ILE A 12 -12.23 -2.56 -4.35
N LEU A 13 -11.94 -2.12 -3.13
CA LEU A 13 -11.39 -0.79 -2.87
C LEU A 13 -10.03 -0.58 -3.56
N ILE A 14 -9.12 -1.56 -3.50
CA ILE A 14 -7.81 -1.48 -4.14
C ILE A 14 -7.96 -1.35 -5.67
N LEU A 15 -8.84 -2.16 -6.28
CA LEU A 15 -9.12 -2.08 -7.72
C LEU A 15 -9.68 -0.72 -8.12
N ALA A 16 -10.65 -0.21 -7.35
CA ALA A 16 -11.24 1.11 -7.60
C ALA A 16 -10.20 2.23 -7.51
N VAL A 17 -9.38 2.24 -6.46
CA VAL A 17 -8.31 3.23 -6.28
C VAL A 17 -7.31 3.16 -7.43
N ALA A 18 -6.89 1.97 -7.85
CA ALA A 18 -5.95 1.80 -8.95
C ALA A 18 -6.49 2.37 -10.28
N ILE A 19 -7.75 2.08 -10.62
CA ILE A 19 -8.40 2.61 -11.83
C ILE A 19 -8.51 4.14 -11.76
N LEU A 20 -9.01 4.68 -10.65
CA LEU A 20 -9.22 6.12 -10.49
C LEU A 20 -7.90 6.90 -10.51
N VAL A 21 -6.84 6.39 -9.88
CA VAL A 21 -5.50 7.00 -9.92
C VAL A 21 -4.95 6.99 -11.34
N SER A 22 -5.10 5.88 -12.07
CA SER A 22 -4.64 5.79 -13.47
C SER A 22 -5.35 6.81 -14.38
N LEU A 23 -6.66 6.98 -14.21
CA LEU A 23 -7.43 8.00 -14.93
C LEU A 23 -7.01 9.42 -14.55
N ALA A 24 -6.80 9.71 -13.27
CA ALA A 24 -6.37 11.04 -12.80
C ALA A 24 -4.97 11.43 -13.33
N ILE A 25 -4.05 10.47 -13.40
CA ILE A 25 -2.72 10.70 -13.99
C ILE A 25 -2.84 10.93 -15.50
N SER A 26 -3.70 10.16 -16.19
CA SER A 26 -3.91 10.29 -17.63
C SER A 26 -4.53 11.63 -18.05
N THR A 27 -5.34 12.24 -17.18
CA THR A 27 -5.90 13.60 -17.39
C THR A 27 -4.93 14.71 -16.99
N GLY A 28 -3.72 14.39 -16.53
CA GLY A 28 -2.70 15.36 -16.13
C GLY A 28 -2.94 16.01 -14.76
N ASN A 29 -3.91 15.52 -13.99
CA ASN A 29 -4.26 16.10 -12.69
C ASN A 29 -3.72 15.25 -11.54
N GLY A 30 -2.46 15.52 -11.17
CA GLY A 30 -1.80 14.84 -10.05
C GLY A 30 -2.44 15.08 -8.69
N TYR A 31 -3.00 16.26 -8.47
CA TYR A 31 -3.66 16.59 -7.22
C TYR A 31 -4.86 15.66 -6.96
N LEU A 32 -5.64 15.36 -8.01
CA LEU A 32 -6.71 14.37 -7.93
C LEU A 32 -6.19 12.98 -7.59
N ALA A 33 -5.07 12.55 -8.20
CA ALA A 33 -4.48 11.25 -7.92
C ALA A 33 -4.06 11.10 -6.44
N VAL A 34 -3.44 12.14 -5.86
CA VAL A 34 -3.08 12.16 -4.44
C VAL A 34 -4.33 12.11 -3.54
N LEU A 35 -5.36 12.90 -3.85
CA LEU A 35 -6.63 12.90 -3.11
C LEU A 35 -7.29 11.52 -3.09
N ILE A 36 -7.35 10.84 -4.24
CA ILE A 36 -7.92 9.49 -4.35
C ILE A 36 -7.19 8.51 -3.44
N VAL A 37 -5.85 8.56 -3.39
CA VAL A 37 -5.04 7.70 -2.52
C VAL A 37 -5.33 7.97 -1.05
N VAL A 38 -5.39 9.25 -0.64
CA VAL A 38 -5.68 9.65 0.74
C VAL A 38 -7.08 9.15 1.16
N ILE A 39 -8.10 9.33 0.32
CA ILE A 39 -9.46 8.84 0.57
C ILE A 39 -9.48 7.31 0.68
N GLY A 40 -8.73 6.61 -0.17
CA GLY A 40 -8.59 5.16 -0.11
C GLY A 40 -8.00 4.67 1.22
N ILE A 41 -6.97 5.36 1.73
CA ILE A 41 -6.35 5.08 3.04
C ILE A 41 -7.37 5.29 4.18
N PHE A 42 -8.06 6.43 4.20
CA PHE A 42 -9.10 6.71 5.21
C PHE A 42 -10.21 5.67 5.19
N THR A 43 -10.66 5.28 4.01
CA THR A 43 -11.71 4.28 3.83
C THR A 43 -11.24 2.91 4.36
N LYS A 44 -10.00 2.50 4.05
CA LYS A 44 -9.39 1.28 4.61
C LYS A 44 -9.32 1.33 6.13
N MET A 45 -8.90 2.45 6.73
CA MET A 45 -8.84 2.60 8.19
C MET A 45 -10.22 2.47 8.84
N ASN A 46 -11.24 3.08 8.24
CA ASN A 46 -12.61 3.00 8.74
C ASN A 46 -13.20 1.59 8.60
N LEU A 47 -12.90 0.88 7.51
CA LEU A 47 -13.27 -0.54 7.33
C LEU A 47 -12.62 -1.43 8.39
N ARG A 48 -11.34 -1.17 8.72
CA ARG A 48 -10.59 -1.95 9.71
C ARG A 48 -11.17 -1.81 11.12
N LYS A 49 -11.59 -0.60 11.51
CA LYS A 49 -12.23 -0.34 12.82
C LYS A 49 -13.52 -1.14 13.05
N LYS A 50 -14.16 -1.62 11.98
CA LYS A 50 -15.41 -2.40 12.02
C LYS A 50 -15.18 -3.92 12.06
N LEU A 51 -13.93 -4.36 12.05
CA LEU A 51 -13.55 -5.76 12.16
C LEU A 51 -13.44 -6.12 13.65
N ASP A 52 -14.15 -7.15 14.10
CA ASP A 52 -14.05 -7.64 15.47
C ASP A 52 -12.73 -8.40 15.60
N GLU A 53 -11.71 -7.74 16.19
CA GLU A 53 -10.37 -8.30 16.37
C GLU A 53 -10.34 -9.14 17.68
N VAL A 54 -10.50 -10.46 17.58
CA VAL A 54 -9.93 -11.39 18.59
C VAL A 54 -8.46 -11.54 18.23
N ILE A 55 -7.60 -10.77 18.90
CA ILE A 55 -6.15 -10.87 18.75
C ILE A 55 -5.64 -11.62 19.98
N GLU A 56 -5.35 -12.91 19.83
CA GLU A 56 -4.55 -13.64 20.81
C GLU A 56 -3.07 -13.18 20.74
N ASP A 57 -2.50 -13.02 21.92
CA ASP A 57 -1.23 -12.36 22.20
C ASP A 57 -0.08 -13.36 22.33
N GLU A 58 0.93 -13.22 21.47
CA GLU A 58 2.28 -13.76 21.68
C GLU A 58 3.25 -12.56 21.64
N LEU A 59 3.50 -11.97 22.81
CA LEU A 59 3.87 -10.55 22.96
C LEU A 59 5.31 -10.16 22.56
N LEU A 60 6.24 -11.10 22.37
CA LEU A 60 7.67 -10.75 22.14
C LEU A 60 8.14 -10.94 20.69
N HIS A 61 7.76 -12.03 20.01
CA HIS A 61 8.06 -12.19 18.57
C HIS A 61 7.26 -11.21 17.69
N LYS A 62 6.07 -10.82 18.15
CA LYS A 62 5.13 -9.97 17.42
C LYS A 62 5.56 -8.51 17.35
N VAL A 63 6.36 -7.99 18.29
CA VAL A 63 6.77 -6.56 18.27
C VAL A 63 7.77 -6.28 17.16
N ALA A 64 8.82 -7.08 17.03
CA ALA A 64 9.82 -6.93 15.97
C ALA A 64 9.20 -7.19 14.59
N GLU A 65 8.34 -8.21 14.46
CA GLU A 65 7.61 -8.49 13.23
C GLU A 65 6.65 -7.36 12.86
N LYS A 66 5.88 -6.85 13.83
CA LYS A 66 4.92 -5.75 13.62
C LYS A 66 5.62 -4.44 13.31
N ALA A 67 6.77 -4.15 13.94
CA ALA A 67 7.59 -2.99 13.65
C ALA A 67 8.12 -3.06 12.21
N SER A 68 8.73 -4.18 11.81
CA SER A 68 9.19 -4.40 10.42
C SER A 68 8.05 -4.26 9.41
N TYR A 69 6.89 -4.87 9.71
CA TYR A 69 5.71 -4.80 8.85
C TYR A 69 5.17 -3.37 8.69
N LEU A 70 5.19 -2.58 9.76
CA LEU A 70 4.73 -1.20 9.74
C LEU A 70 5.74 -0.29 9.02
N THR A 71 7.05 -0.51 9.23
CA THR A 71 8.12 0.20 8.50
C THR A 71 7.99 0.00 7.00
N ILE A 72 7.84 -1.25 6.53
CA ILE A 72 7.70 -1.54 5.10
C ILE A 72 6.45 -0.86 4.54
N GLN A 73 5.33 -0.88 5.26
CA GLN A 73 4.11 -0.20 4.83
C GLN A 73 4.29 1.33 4.72
N VAL A 74 4.89 1.96 5.74
CA VAL A 74 5.10 3.41 5.76
C VAL A 74 6.06 3.83 4.65
N VAL A 75 7.18 3.13 4.48
CA VAL A 75 8.16 3.41 3.42
C VAL A 75 7.53 3.26 2.04
N CYS A 76 6.82 2.15 1.79
CA CYS A 76 6.16 1.94 0.50
C CYS A 76 5.06 2.99 0.23
N LEU A 77 4.35 3.43 1.27
CA LEU A 77 3.34 4.48 1.17
C LEU A 77 3.97 5.83 0.83
N ILE A 78 5.07 6.19 1.48
CA ILE A 78 5.82 7.42 1.16
C ILE A 78 6.31 7.36 -0.29
N PHE A 79 6.91 6.25 -0.72
CA PHE A 79 7.40 6.10 -2.08
C PHE A 79 6.27 6.16 -3.11
N ALA A 80 5.11 5.58 -2.82
CA ALA A 80 3.93 5.64 -3.69
C ALA A 80 3.33 7.06 -3.77
N LEU A 81 3.31 7.80 -2.67
CA LEU A 81 2.86 9.20 -2.69
C LEU A 81 3.84 10.09 -3.47
N LEU A 82 5.13 9.92 -3.23
CA LEU A 82 6.17 10.69 -3.92
C LEU A 82 6.23 10.36 -5.41
N SER A 83 6.00 9.10 -5.80
CA SER A 83 5.96 8.71 -7.20
C SER A 83 4.82 9.39 -7.95
N VAL A 84 3.60 9.37 -7.39
CA VAL A 84 2.43 10.04 -7.96
C VAL A 84 2.66 11.54 -8.04
N PHE A 85 3.19 12.13 -6.96
CA PHE A 85 3.51 13.54 -6.91
C PHE A 85 4.51 13.93 -8.02
N LEU A 86 5.68 13.30 -8.07
CA LEU A 86 6.71 13.62 -9.07
C LEU A 86 6.23 13.37 -10.51
N THR A 87 5.50 12.28 -10.75
CA THR A 87 4.98 11.96 -12.08
C THR A 87 3.96 12.98 -12.57
N ALA A 88 3.22 13.60 -11.66
CA ALA A 88 2.27 14.65 -12.00
C ALA A 88 2.93 15.97 -12.43
N PHE A 89 4.12 16.28 -11.90
CA PHE A 89 4.87 17.49 -12.27
C PHE A 89 5.70 17.34 -13.56
N LYS A 90 5.53 16.22 -14.28
CA LYS A 90 6.22 15.97 -15.57
C LYS A 90 6.06 17.10 -16.59
N SER A 91 4.96 17.84 -16.53
CA SER A 91 4.66 18.95 -17.44
C SER A 91 5.60 20.15 -17.24
N TYR A 92 6.21 20.28 -16.05
CA TYR A 92 7.16 21.34 -15.75
C TYR A 92 8.60 20.89 -15.95
N VAL A 93 8.95 19.69 -15.47
CA VAL A 93 10.28 19.10 -15.66
C VAL A 93 10.09 17.62 -16.04
N PRO A 94 10.44 17.21 -17.27
CA PRO A 94 10.18 15.86 -17.76
C PRO A 94 10.96 14.78 -16.99
N GLU A 95 12.13 15.13 -16.43
CA GLU A 95 12.96 14.22 -15.62
C GLU A 95 12.26 13.73 -14.35
N TYR A 96 11.29 14.49 -13.79
CA TYR A 96 10.52 14.07 -12.63
C TYR A 96 9.64 12.84 -12.89
N ALA A 97 9.22 12.61 -14.14
CA ALA A 97 8.48 11.39 -14.48
C ALA A 97 9.35 10.14 -14.32
N LEU A 98 10.63 10.22 -14.70
CA LEU A 98 11.57 9.11 -14.59
C LEU A 98 11.87 8.80 -13.12
N ILE A 99 12.09 9.83 -12.30
CA ILE A 99 12.31 9.66 -10.85
C ILE A 99 11.04 9.08 -10.19
N GLY A 100 9.87 9.62 -10.52
CA GLY A 100 8.60 9.14 -9.98
C GLY A 100 8.34 7.66 -10.32
N THR A 101 8.55 7.27 -11.58
CA THR A 101 8.41 5.87 -12.00
C THR A 101 9.42 4.94 -11.31
N LEU A 102 10.69 5.33 -11.16
CA LEU A 102 11.68 4.57 -10.40
C LEU A 102 11.23 4.36 -8.94
N LEU A 103 10.70 5.39 -8.30
CA LEU A 103 10.17 5.28 -6.93
C LEU A 103 9.00 4.29 -6.86
N ALA A 104 8.08 4.32 -7.83
CA ALA A 104 6.97 3.36 -7.89
C ALA A 104 7.49 1.92 -8.01
N TYR A 105 8.44 1.66 -8.92
CA TYR A 105 9.03 0.33 -9.08
C TYR A 105 9.80 -0.12 -7.83
N SER A 106 10.51 0.78 -7.16
CA SER A 106 11.21 0.44 -5.91
C SER A 106 10.25 0.05 -4.79
N ALA A 107 9.10 0.74 -4.66
CA ALA A 107 8.06 0.37 -3.70
C ALA A 107 7.47 -1.01 -3.99
N LEU A 108 7.19 -1.30 -5.27
CA LEU A 108 6.71 -2.63 -5.70
C LEU A 108 7.74 -3.73 -5.40
N CYS A 109 9.02 -3.46 -5.67
CA CYS A 109 10.12 -4.38 -5.37
C CYS A 109 10.21 -4.68 -3.86
N LEU A 110 10.15 -3.65 -3.01
CA LEU A 110 10.16 -3.82 -1.55
C LEU A 110 8.97 -4.67 -1.07
N LEU A 111 7.77 -4.43 -1.59
CA LEU A 111 6.59 -5.23 -1.26
C LEU A 111 6.75 -6.68 -1.72
N PHE A 112 7.31 -6.90 -2.91
CA PHE A 112 7.54 -8.23 -3.46
C PHE A 112 8.57 -9.02 -2.64
N VAL A 113 9.71 -8.40 -2.32
CA VAL A 113 10.76 -9.00 -1.48
C VAL A 113 10.22 -9.31 -0.08
N ASN A 114 9.45 -8.40 0.52
CA ASN A 114 8.78 -8.65 1.80
C ASN A 114 7.82 -9.84 1.72
N MET A 115 7.03 -9.95 0.65
CA MET A 115 6.13 -11.09 0.44
C MET A 115 6.89 -12.41 0.30
N LEU A 116 7.99 -12.43 -0.46
CA LEU A 116 8.84 -13.61 -0.64
C LEU A 116 9.42 -14.09 0.69
N PHE A 117 10.03 -13.20 1.46
CA PHE A 117 10.59 -13.59 2.76
C PHE A 117 9.52 -14.09 3.71
N ARG A 118 8.36 -13.43 3.76
CA ARG A 118 7.23 -13.90 4.55
C ARG A 118 6.78 -15.29 4.14
N TYR A 119 6.70 -15.59 2.84
CA TYR A 119 6.36 -16.92 2.34
C TYR A 119 7.40 -17.97 2.76
N ILE A 120 8.69 -17.69 2.57
CA ILE A 120 9.78 -18.60 2.90
C ILE A 120 9.79 -18.92 4.40
N PHE A 121 9.70 -17.90 5.26
CA PHE A 121 9.69 -18.11 6.71
C PHE A 121 8.39 -18.77 7.17
N SER A 122 7.24 -18.39 6.61
CA SER A 122 5.97 -19.03 6.95
C SER A 122 5.97 -20.52 6.63
N LYS A 123 6.54 -20.93 5.49
CA LYS A 123 6.72 -22.33 5.12
C LYS A 123 7.71 -23.04 6.05
N LYS A 124 8.80 -22.37 6.43
CA LYS A 124 9.83 -22.92 7.33
C LYS A 124 9.29 -23.18 8.76
N TYR A 125 8.40 -22.31 9.24
CA TYR A 125 7.81 -22.40 10.58
C TYR A 125 6.44 -23.12 10.61
N GLY A 126 5.97 -23.67 9.48
CA GLY A 126 4.74 -24.47 9.41
C GLY A 126 3.44 -23.68 9.61
N LEU A 127 3.46 -22.37 9.38
CA LEU A 127 2.28 -21.49 9.48
C LEU A 127 1.37 -21.55 8.22
N ILE A 128 1.87 -22.17 7.14
CA ILE A 128 1.20 -22.50 5.87
C ILE A 128 1.70 -23.88 5.44
#